data_AF-A0AAW4J0L2-F1
#
_entry.id   AF-A0AAW4J0L2-F1
#
_cell.length_a   1.000
_cell.length_b   1.000
_cell.length_c   1.000
_cell.angle_alpha   90.00
_cell.angle_beta   90.00
_cell.angle_gamma   90.00
#
_symmetry.space_group_name_H-M   'P 1'
#
loop_
_entity.id
_entity.type
_entity.pdbx_description
1 polymer ?
#
loop_
_entity_poly.entity_id
_entity_poly.type
_entity_poly.pdbx_seq_one_letter_code
_entity_poly.pdbx_strand_id
1 'polypeptide(L)'
;MPSGKIGEAILNKYFPMEKWEKTYCCVTADIKSISEYTGLNFIEIYNLPYSLFLLYKKDAWLSGLKNSEKGREFLETLWGLTQTNADYEAIDAFQRKGDE
;
A
#
# COMPACT_ATOMS: atom_id res chain seq x y z
N MET A 1 -0.43 2.27 -7.48
CA MET A 1 -1.74 1.57 -7.52
C MET A 1 -2.13 1.35 -8.98
N PRO A 2 -2.53 0.15 -9.43
CA PRO A 2 -3.08 -0.04 -10.77
C PRO A 2 -4.32 0.84 -11.02
N SER A 3 -4.45 1.38 -12.22
CA SER A 3 -5.61 2.19 -12.62
C SER A 3 -6.79 1.32 -13.07
N GLY A 4 -8.00 1.86 -13.00
CA GLY A 4 -9.21 1.23 -13.53
C GLY A 4 -9.81 0.14 -12.63
N LYS A 5 -10.59 -0.78 -13.24
CA LYS A 5 -11.40 -1.79 -12.53
C LYS A 5 -10.58 -2.71 -11.64
N ILE A 6 -9.37 -3.07 -12.07
CA ILE A 6 -8.47 -3.94 -11.29
C ILE A 6 -8.09 -3.23 -9.99
N GLY A 7 -7.75 -1.94 -10.07
CA GLY A 7 -7.40 -1.17 -8.89
C GLY A 7 -8.55 -1.03 -7.90
N GLU A 8 -9.75 -0.76 -8.42
CA GLU A 8 -10.96 -0.69 -7.58
C GLU A 8 -11.26 -2.02 -6.89
N ALA A 9 -11.09 -3.15 -7.58
CA ALA A 9 -11.26 -4.48 -7.00
C ALA A 9 -10.26 -4.76 -5.86
N ILE A 10 -8.99 -4.37 -6.05
CA ILE A 10 -7.95 -4.53 -5.00
C ILE A 10 -8.31 -3.65 -3.80
N LEU A 11 -8.69 -2.39 -4.00
CA LEU A 11 -9.09 -1.51 -2.91
C LEU A 11 -10.28 -2.06 -2.14
N ASN A 12 -11.32 -2.54 -2.82
CA ASN A 12 -12.49 -3.13 -2.16
C ASN A 12 -12.15 -4.40 -1.37
N LYS A 13 -11.14 -5.19 -1.81
CA LYS A 13 -10.69 -6.40 -1.11
C LYS A 13 -9.95 -6.09 0.19
N TYR A 14 -8.99 -5.16 0.16
CA TYR A 14 -8.10 -4.90 1.31
C TYR A 14 -8.56 -3.75 2.20
N PHE A 15 -9.31 -2.79 1.65
CA PHE A 15 -9.83 -1.61 2.33
C PHE A 15 -11.34 -1.52 2.11
N PRO A 16 -12.13 -2.45 2.68
CA PRO A 16 -13.58 -2.38 2.59
C PRO A 16 -14.04 -1.10 3.29
N MET A 17 -14.62 -0.19 2.51
CA MET A 17 -15.19 1.06 3.02
C MET A 17 -16.68 1.09 2.73
N GLU A 18 -17.47 1.51 3.70
CA GLU A 18 -18.88 1.80 3.52
C GLU A 18 -19.07 3.01 2.61
N LYS A 19 -20.26 3.11 1.99
CA LYS A 19 -20.55 4.17 1.02
C LYS A 19 -20.41 5.57 1.62
N TRP A 20 -20.75 5.73 2.89
CA TRP A 20 -20.65 7.02 3.58
C TRP A 20 -19.21 7.38 3.93
N GLU A 21 -18.34 6.41 4.23
CA GLU A 21 -16.92 6.63 4.55
C GLU A 21 -16.17 7.25 3.37
N LYS A 22 -16.53 6.88 2.14
CA LYS A 22 -15.95 7.45 0.91
C LYS A 22 -16.13 8.96 0.81
N THR A 23 -17.15 9.53 1.45
CA THR A 23 -17.43 10.98 1.45
C THR A 23 -16.52 11.73 2.41
N TYR A 24 -16.12 11.12 3.53
CA TYR A 24 -15.38 11.79 4.60
C TYR A 24 -13.88 11.52 4.51
N CYS A 25 -13.27 11.93 3.39
CA CYS A 25 -11.82 11.83 3.21
C CYS A 25 -11.10 12.96 3.97
N CYS A 26 -10.14 12.60 4.83
CA CYS A 26 -9.30 13.57 5.51
C CYS A 26 -8.22 14.09 4.55
N VAL A 27 -8.36 15.34 4.11
CA VAL A 27 -7.47 15.98 3.13
C VAL A 27 -6.01 16.05 3.63
N THR A 28 -5.81 16.12 4.95
CA THR A 28 -4.49 16.21 5.59
C THR A 28 -3.94 14.85 6.03
N ALA A 29 -4.59 13.73 5.68
CA ALA A 29 -4.16 12.39 6.08
C ALA A 29 -2.71 12.08 5.68
N ASP A 30 -2.30 12.50 4.47
CA ASP A 30 -0.92 12.33 4.00
C ASP A 30 0.10 13.07 4.88
N ILE A 31 -0.21 14.32 5.25
CA ILE A 31 0.66 15.16 6.08
C ILE A 31 0.76 14.57 7.49
N LYS A 32 -0.37 14.11 8.04
CA LYS A 32 -0.40 13.42 9.32
C LYS A 32 0.45 12.15 9.29
N SER A 33 0.34 11.34 8.24
CA SER A 33 1.14 10.12 8.10
C SER A 33 2.64 10.41 8.00
N ILE A 34 3.05 11.46 7.26
CA ILE A 34 4.44 11.91 7.22
C ILE A 34 4.91 12.36 8.61
N SER A 35 4.08 13.11 9.33
CA SER A 35 4.37 13.57 10.69
C SER A 35 4.59 12.39 11.64
N GLU A 36 3.69 11.40 11.63
CA GLU A 36 3.81 10.18 12.43
C GLU A 36 5.07 9.36 12.09
N TYR A 37 5.44 9.32 10.80
CA TYR A 37 6.61 8.58 10.33
C TYR A 37 7.95 9.26 10.66
N THR A 38 8.02 10.59 10.52
CA THR A 38 9.27 11.35 10.61
C THR A 38 9.48 12.07 11.96
N GLY A 39 8.41 12.26 12.73
CA GLY A 39 8.41 13.11 13.93
C GLY A 39 8.33 14.62 13.65
N LEU A 40 8.29 15.04 12.38
CA LEU A 40 8.19 16.44 12.00
C LEU A 40 6.79 16.99 12.27
N ASN A 41 6.70 18.27 12.67
CA ASN A 41 5.43 18.97 12.77
C ASN A 41 4.94 19.46 11.39
N PHE A 42 3.69 19.92 11.32
CA PHE A 42 3.07 20.27 10.04
C PHE A 42 3.78 21.44 9.34
N ILE A 43 4.26 22.43 10.09
CA ILE A 43 4.98 23.58 9.53
C ILE A 43 6.31 23.13 8.90
N GLU A 44 7.03 22.23 9.56
CA GLU A 44 8.26 21.66 9.03
C GLU A 44 7.99 20.90 7.72
N ILE A 45 6.92 20.09 7.69
CA ILE A 45 6.53 19.33 6.49
C ILE A 45 6.18 20.26 5.32
N TYR A 46 5.45 21.35 5.56
CA TYR A 46 5.12 22.33 4.53
C TYR A 46 6.35 23.06 3.97
N ASN A 47 7.43 23.17 4.75
CA ASN A 47 8.67 23.81 4.34
C ASN A 47 9.69 22.83 3.71
N LEU A 48 9.35 21.55 3.58
CA LEU A 48 10.23 20.57 2.95
C LEU A 48 10.44 20.88 1.46
N PRO A 49 11.65 20.66 0.93
CA PRO A 49 11.85 20.53 -0.50
C PRO A 49 10.88 19.48 -1.08
N TYR A 50 10.28 19.78 -2.22
CA TYR A 50 9.23 18.95 -2.81
C TYR A 50 9.66 17.49 -3.02
N SER A 51 10.93 17.25 -3.38
CA SER A 51 11.49 15.91 -3.51
C SER A 51 11.47 15.12 -2.20
N LEU A 52 11.83 15.76 -1.08
CA LEU A 52 11.80 15.14 0.25
C LEU A 52 10.37 14.90 0.71
N PHE A 53 9.46 15.84 0.44
CA PHE A 53 8.03 15.65 0.72
C PHE A 53 7.49 14.39 0.03
N LEU A 54 7.77 14.20 -1.27
CA LEU A 54 7.34 13.02 -2.01
C LEU A 54 7.99 11.73 -1.50
N LEU A 55 9.28 11.77 -1.15
CA LEU A 55 10.00 10.64 -0.58
C LEU A 55 9.35 10.20 0.74
N TYR A 56 9.18 11.12 1.68
CA TYR A 56 8.58 10.82 2.98
C TYR A 56 7.12 10.42 2.88
N LYS A 57 6.35 11.00 1.95
CA LYS A 57 4.97 10.56 1.69
C LYS A 57 4.93 9.08 1.31
N LYS A 58 5.81 8.65 0.39
CA LYS A 58 5.92 7.25 -0.03
C LYS A 58 6.33 6.35 1.14
N ASP A 59 7.36 6.73 1.88
CA ASP A 59 7.91 5.90 2.95
C ASP A 59 6.97 5.81 4.16
N ALA A 60 6.27 6.90 4.50
CA ALA A 60 5.24 6.91 5.52
C ALA A 60 4.07 5.98 5.16
N TRP A 61 3.59 6.02 3.92
CA TRP A 61 2.55 5.12 3.43
C TRP A 61 2.99 3.65 3.50
N LEU A 62 4.21 3.33 3.07
CA LEU A 62 4.77 1.99 3.16
C LEU A 62 4.95 1.52 4.61
N SER A 63 5.42 2.40 5.49
CA SER A 63 5.58 2.12 6.92
C SER A 63 4.24 1.77 7.56
N GLY A 64 3.20 2.58 7.29
CA GLY A 64 1.85 2.33 7.78
C GLY A 64 1.29 0.97 7.33
N LEU A 65 1.51 0.59 6.08
CA LEU A 65 1.08 -0.71 5.56
C LEU A 65 1.85 -1.88 6.19
N LYS A 66 3.18 -1.76 6.34
CA LYS A 66 4.02 -2.82 6.94
C LYS A 66 3.68 -3.12 8.40
N ASN A 67 3.17 -2.12 9.12
CA ASN A 67 2.80 -2.23 10.54
C ASN A 67 1.51 -3.04 10.77
N SER A 68 0.76 -3.39 9.73
CA SER A 68 -0.45 -4.20 9.85
C SER A 68 -0.35 -5.49 9.03
N GLU A 69 -0.98 -6.57 9.50
CA GLU A 69 -1.01 -7.84 8.79
C GLU A 69 -1.70 -7.71 7.42
N LYS A 70 -2.92 -7.16 7.39
CA LYS A 70 -3.65 -6.87 6.14
C LYS A 70 -2.88 -5.94 5.20
N GLY A 71 -2.14 -4.97 5.74
CA GLY A 71 -1.32 -4.08 4.93
C GLY A 71 -0.13 -4.79 4.29
N ARG A 72 0.48 -5.77 4.97
CA ARG A 72 1.51 -6.64 4.38
C ARG A 72 0.93 -7.54 3.28
N GLU A 73 -0.22 -8.16 3.49
CA GLU A 73 -0.91 -8.96 2.46
C GLU A 73 -1.27 -8.12 1.22
N PHE A 74 -1.69 -6.87 1.44
CA PHE A 74 -1.95 -5.93 0.37
C PHE A 74 -0.67 -5.63 -0.44
N LEU A 75 0.45 -5.38 0.25
CA LEU A 75 1.74 -5.14 -0.41
C LEU A 75 2.25 -6.37 -1.18
N GLU A 76 2.10 -7.56 -0.62
CA GLU A 76 2.44 -8.83 -1.29
C GLU A 76 1.61 -9.03 -2.56
N THR A 77 0.32 -8.70 -2.51
CA THR A 77 -0.56 -8.77 -3.69
C THR A 77 -0.14 -7.78 -4.76
N LEU A 78 0.21 -6.55 -4.38
CA LEU A 78 0.74 -5.57 -5.33
C LEU A 78 2.05 -6.07 -5.96
N TRP A 79 2.95 -6.66 -5.17
CA TRP A 79 4.19 -7.24 -5.66
C TRP A 79 3.93 -8.41 -6.62
N GLY A 80 3.00 -9.31 -6.30
CA GLY A 80 2.60 -10.41 -7.17
C GLY A 80 2.07 -9.93 -8.52
N LEU A 81 1.26 -8.86 -8.53
CA LEU A 81 0.75 -8.25 -9.78
C LEU A 81 1.85 -7.60 -10.64
N THR A 82 3.00 -7.24 -10.06
CA THR A 82 4.15 -6.72 -10.82
C THR A 82 5.01 -7.82 -11.43
N GLN A 83 4.87 -9.07 -10.97
CA GLN A 83 5.60 -10.19 -11.55
C GLN A 83 5.05 -10.51 -12.94
N THR A 84 5.90 -10.40 -13.95
CA THR A 84 5.57 -10.75 -15.35
C THR A 84 5.84 -12.22 -15.67
N ASN A 85 6.67 -12.88 -14.86
CA ASN A 85 7.01 -14.30 -15.02
C ASN A 85 6.28 -15.11 -13.95
N ALA A 86 5.82 -16.29 -14.34
CA ALA A 86 5.24 -17.24 -13.39
C ALA A 86 6.31 -17.69 -12.38
N ASP A 87 5.92 -17.86 -11.12
CA ASP A 87 6.76 -18.43 -10.09
C ASP A 87 6.87 -19.95 -10.32
N TYR A 88 7.84 -20.34 -11.13
CA TYR A 88 8.06 -21.73 -11.52
C TYR A 88 8.43 -22.61 -10.32
N GLU A 89 9.06 -22.06 -9.27
CA GLU A 89 9.40 -22.81 -8.06
C GLU A 89 8.14 -23.17 -7.27
N ALA A 90 7.22 -22.22 -7.11
CA ALA A 90 5.93 -22.47 -6.48
C ALA A 90 5.08 -23.48 -7.28
N ILE A 91 5.12 -23.39 -8.60
CA ILE A 91 4.41 -24.33 -9.49
C ILE A 91 4.96 -25.75 -9.34
N ASP A 92 6.28 -25.91 -9.39
CA ASP A 92 6.94 -27.22 -9.27
C ASP A 92 6.75 -27.83 -7.86
N ALA A 93 6.79 -26.99 -6.81
CA ALA A 93 6.48 -27.42 -5.45
C ALA A 93 5.01 -27.88 -5.27
N PHE A 94 4.07 -27.22 -5.94
CA PHE A 94 2.66 -27.62 -5.92
C PHE A 94 2.45 -28.94 -6.68
N GLN A 95 3.08 -29.11 -7.85
CA GLN A 95 3.01 -30.35 -8.63
C GLN A 95 3.51 -31.55 -7.82
N ARG A 96 4.66 -31.43 -7.15
CA ARG A 96 5.18 -32.52 -6.29
C ARG A 96 4.28 -32.89 -5.11
N LYS A 97 3.49 -31.96 -4.58
CA LYS A 97 2.53 -32.23 -3.49
C LYS A 97 1.24 -32.91 -3.97
N GLY A 98 0.90 -32.80 -5.25
CA GLY A 98 -0.26 -33.46 -5.84
C GLY A 98 -0.01 -34.90 -6.29
N ASP A 99 1.27 -35.29 -6.36
CA ASP A 99 1.73 -36.63 -6.75
C ASP A 99 1.95 -37.58 -5.54
N GLU A 100 1.74 -37.10 -4.30
CA GLU A 100 1.65 -37.89 -3.05
C GLU A 100 0.18 -38.18 -2.68
#